data_AF-A0A934XVU7-F1
#
_entry.id   AF-A0A934XVU7-F1
#
_cell.length_a   1.000
_cell.length_b   1.000
_cell.length_c   1.000
_cell.angle_alpha   90.00
_cell.angle_beta   90.00
_cell.angle_gamma   90.00
#
_symmetry.space_group_name_H-M   'P 1'
#
loop_
_entity.id
_entity.type
_entity.pdbx_description
1 polymer ?
#
loop_
_entity_poly.entity_id
_entity_poly.type
_entity_poly.pdbx_seq_one_letter_code
_entity_poly.pdbx_strand_id
1 'polypeptide(L)'
;MVTIPLQLPNELARQIMPLQDRLPEIIELGLRQLAAIRKAEITYPHAKQHVLDALASTGIVTLPTPSAQRKTRVRRTPIKAGGLPASEMIVAERRASYE
;
A
#
# COMPACT_ATOMS: atom_id res chain seq x y z
N MET A 1 3.49 -30.97 19.71
CA MET A 1 2.66 -30.23 18.73
C MET A 1 1.57 -29.51 19.49
N VAL A 2 1.26 -28.26 19.10
CA VAL A 2 0.16 -27.48 19.69
C VAL A 2 -0.84 -27.22 18.57
N THR A 3 -2.12 -27.48 18.83
CA THR A 3 -3.21 -27.26 17.86
C THR A 3 -4.00 -26.03 18.27
N ILE A 4 -4.11 -25.06 17.36
CA ILE A 4 -4.83 -23.80 17.59
C ILE A 4 -6.02 -23.76 16.62
N PRO A 5 -7.27 -23.80 17.10
CA PRO A 5 -8.43 -23.63 16.23
C PRO A 5 -8.55 -22.17 15.79
N LEU A 6 -8.77 -21.93 14.50
CA LEU A 6 -8.91 -20.60 13.93
C LEU A 6 -10.30 -20.45 13.33
N GLN A 7 -10.93 -19.30 13.60
CA GLN A 7 -12.15 -18.88 12.90
C GLN A 7 -11.75 -17.94 11.77
N LEU A 8 -12.11 -18.29 10.53
CA LEU A 8 -11.80 -17.53 9.34
C LEU A 8 -13.08 -17.06 8.66
N PRO A 9 -13.10 -15.87 8.04
CA PRO A 9 -14.19 -15.46 7.17
C PRO A 9 -14.38 -16.47 6.03
N ASN A 10 -15.65 -16.72 5.65
CA ASN A 10 -16.00 -17.71 4.63
C ASN A 10 -15.28 -17.50 3.30
N GLU A 11 -15.04 -16.25 2.91
CA GLU A 11 -14.33 -15.91 1.68
C GLU A 11 -12.86 -16.33 1.72
N LEU A 12 -12.18 -16.05 2.84
CA LEU A 12 -10.81 -16.49 3.08
C LEU A 12 -10.71 -18.01 3.17
N ALA A 13 -11.67 -18.65 3.84
CA ALA A 13 -11.72 -20.11 3.93
C ALA A 13 -11.78 -20.74 2.52
N ARG A 14 -12.60 -20.20 1.61
CA ARG A 14 -12.70 -20.69 0.22
C ARG A 14 -11.39 -20.53 -0.56
N GLN A 15 -10.68 -19.43 -0.35
CA GLN A 15 -9.40 -19.17 -1.03
C GLN A 15 -8.27 -20.03 -0.50
N ILE A 16 -8.32 -20.36 0.79
CA ILE A 16 -7.28 -21.11 1.49
C ILE A 16 -7.49 -22.63 1.39
N MET A 17 -8.72 -23.09 1.21
CA MET A 17 -9.08 -24.51 1.11
C MET A 17 -8.18 -25.30 0.12
N PRO A 18 -7.83 -24.80 -1.08
CA PRO A 18 -6.93 -25.51 -2.00
C PRO A 18 -5.47 -25.62 -1.50
N LEU A 19 -5.10 -24.82 -0.50
CA LEU A 19 -3.75 -24.73 0.07
C LEU A 19 -3.67 -25.36 1.46
N GLN A 20 -4.68 -26.14 1.87
CA GLN A 20 -4.79 -26.69 3.22
C GLN A 20 -3.54 -27.47 3.66
N ASP A 21 -2.93 -28.24 2.75
CA ASP A 21 -1.72 -29.02 3.03
C ASP A 21 -0.48 -28.15 3.29
N ARG A 22 -0.48 -26.91 2.77
CA ARG A 22 0.62 -25.94 2.92
C ARG A 22 0.32 -24.84 3.92
N LEU A 23 -0.84 -24.88 4.57
CA LEU A 23 -1.23 -23.88 5.56
C LEU A 23 -0.22 -23.70 6.69
N PRO A 24 0.38 -24.77 7.26
CA PRO A 24 1.37 -24.61 8.31
C PRO A 24 2.58 -23.76 7.86
N GLU A 25 3.08 -24.00 6.65
CA GLU A 25 4.22 -23.27 6.08
C GLU A 25 3.87 -21.81 5.80
N ILE A 26 2.69 -21.56 5.23
CA ILE A 26 2.20 -20.20 4.94
C ILE A 26 2.04 -19.40 6.23
N ILE A 27 1.46 -19.99 7.27
CA ILE A 27 1.28 -19.35 8.57
C ILE A 27 2.65 -19.06 9.20
N GLU A 28 3.60 -20.01 9.14
CA GLU A 28 4.94 -19.80 9.66
C GLU A 28 5.65 -18.62 8.97
N LEU A 29 5.61 -18.57 7.63
CA LEU A 29 6.20 -17.47 6.85
C LEU A 29 5.54 -16.13 7.20
N GLY A 30 4.21 -16.09 7.28
CA GLY A 30 3.47 -14.89 7.67
C GLY A 30 3.84 -14.39 9.07
N LEU A 31 3.98 -15.30 10.04
CA LEU A 31 4.39 -14.95 11.41
C LEU A 31 5.83 -14.44 11.47
N ARG A 32 6.76 -15.06 10.73
CA ARG A 32 8.14 -14.56 10.61
C ARG A 32 8.17 -13.14 10.03
N GLN A 33 7.38 -12.88 8.99
CA GLN A 33 7.29 -11.56 8.37
C GLN A 33 6.69 -10.53 9.34
N LEU A 34 5.60 -10.87 10.04
CA LEU A 34 5.00 -9.99 11.06
C LEU A 34 5.97 -9.69 12.20
N ALA A 35 6.75 -10.68 12.66
CA ALA A 35 7.77 -10.47 13.67
C ALA A 35 8.89 -9.53 13.17
N ALA A 36 9.31 -9.67 11.91
CA ALA A 36 10.29 -8.78 11.30
C ALA A 36 9.75 -7.35 11.15
N ILE A 37 8.51 -7.18 10.71
CA ILE A 37 7.84 -5.87 10.61
C ILE A 37 7.73 -5.23 11.98
N ARG A 38 7.27 -5.95 13.01
CA ARG A 38 7.20 -5.41 14.38
C ARG A 38 8.57 -5.00 14.91
N LYS A 39 9.61 -5.82 14.69
CA LYS A 39 10.98 -5.46 15.08
C LYS A 39 11.46 -4.21 14.34
N ALA A 40 11.13 -4.08 13.05
CA ALA A 40 11.44 -2.90 12.26
C ALA A 40 10.67 -1.67 12.79
N GLU A 41 9.36 -1.77 13.01
CA GLU A 41 8.54 -0.70 13.58
C GLU A 41 8.97 -0.28 14.99
N ILE A 42 9.62 -1.17 15.75
CA ILE A 42 10.21 -0.81 17.06
C ILE A 42 11.59 -0.15 16.88
N THR A 43 12.38 -0.57 15.89
CA THR A 43 13.76 -0.08 15.69
C THR A 43 13.82 1.25 14.92
N TYR A 44 12.98 1.43 13.90
CA TYR A 44 13.05 2.57 12.97
C TYR A 44 12.51 3.92 13.49
N PRO A 45 11.47 4.03 14.34
CA PRO A 45 11.03 5.34 14.81
C PRO A 45 12.07 5.96 15.74
N HIS A 46 12.72 5.15 16.59
CA HIS A 46 13.78 5.63 17.48
C HIS A 46 15.07 5.94 16.72
N ALA A 47 15.50 5.11 15.76
CA ALA A 47 16.71 5.37 14.99
C ALA A 47 16.62 6.68 14.20
N LYS A 48 15.48 6.96 13.56
CA LYS A 48 15.27 8.21 12.83
C LYS A 48 15.25 9.42 13.78
N GLN A 49 14.57 9.30 14.91
CA GLN A 49 14.52 10.39 15.90
C GLN A 49 15.92 10.68 16.47
N HIS A 50 16.69 9.66 16.82
CA HIS A 50 18.08 9.82 17.29
C HIS A 50 19.00 10.47 16.25
N VAL A 51 18.85 10.13 14.97
CA VAL A 51 19.61 10.78 13.89
C VAL A 51 19.18 12.23 13.73
N LEU A 52 17.88 12.53 13.80
CA LEU A 52 17.40 13.90 13.74
C LEU A 52 17.87 14.73 14.94
N ASP A 53 17.86 14.17 16.14
CA ASP A 53 18.35 14.82 17.36
C ASP A 53 19.87 15.05 17.31
N ALA A 54 20.64 14.09 16.78
CA ALA A 54 22.08 14.23 16.57
C ALA A 54 22.41 15.28 15.50
N LEU A 55 21.64 15.34 14.42
CA LEU A 55 21.80 16.37 13.39
C LEU A 55 21.39 17.75 13.90
N ALA A 56 20.31 17.84 14.68
CA ALA A 56 19.89 19.09 15.33
C ALA A 56 20.93 19.60 16.34
N SER A 57 21.55 18.70 17.12
CA SER A 57 22.55 19.08 18.13
C SER A 57 23.85 19.60 17.52
N THR A 58 24.15 19.25 16.27
CA THR A 58 25.32 19.79 15.56
C THR A 58 25.17 21.27 15.18
N GLY A 59 23.94 21.80 15.12
CA GLY A 59 23.67 23.18 14.71
C GLY A 59 23.97 23.48 13.23
N ILE A 60 24.41 22.49 12.46
CA ILE A 60 24.76 22.60 11.03
C ILE A 60 23.53 22.44 10.15
N VAL A 61 22.54 21.68 10.60
CA VAL A 61 21.36 21.29 9.81
C VAL A 61 20.11 21.97 10.36
N THR A 62 19.53 22.88 9.59
CA THR A 62 18.18 23.41 9.85
C THR A 62 17.16 22.36 9.44
N LEU A 63 16.54 21.70 10.41
CA LEU A 63 15.48 20.74 10.13
C LEU A 63 14.26 21.48 9.55
N PRO A 64 13.71 21.04 8.39
CA PRO A 64 12.51 21.65 7.85
C PRO A 64 11.35 21.41 8.82
N THR A 65 10.77 22.49 9.34
CA THR A 65 9.51 22.44 10.09
C THR A 65 8.49 21.64 9.27
N PRO A 66 7.77 20.67 9.86
CA PRO A 66 6.74 19.94 9.14
C PRO A 66 5.67 20.94 8.70
N SER A 67 5.72 21.37 7.44
CA SER A 67 4.72 22.29 6.92
C SER A 67 3.40 21.52 6.89
N ALA A 68 2.49 21.85 7.79
CA ALA A 68 1.12 21.32 7.83
C ALA A 68 0.27 21.77 6.61
N GLN A 69 0.89 22.18 5.51
CA GLN A 69 0.20 22.52 4.29
C GLN A 69 -0.08 21.23 3.52
N ARG A 70 -1.19 20.58 3.86
CA ARG A 70 -1.92 19.72 2.94
C ARG A 70 -2.09 20.52 1.64
N LYS A 71 -1.33 20.17 0.61
CA LYS A 71 -1.53 20.70 -0.75
C LYS A 71 -2.96 20.33 -1.15
N THR A 72 -3.87 21.30 -1.10
CA THR A 72 -5.24 21.16 -1.56
C THR A 72 -5.17 20.74 -3.02
N ARG A 73 -5.60 19.51 -3.34
CA ARG A 73 -5.70 19.06 -4.73
C ARG A 73 -6.68 20.00 -5.42
N VAL A 74 -6.16 20.88 -6.27
CA VAL A 74 -6.98 21.74 -7.12
C VAL A 74 -7.80 20.81 -8.00
N ARG A 75 -9.13 20.82 -7.81
CA ARG A 75 -10.06 20.11 -8.70
C ARG A 75 -9.91 20.73 -10.08
N ARG A 76 -9.24 20.01 -10.99
CA ARG A 76 -9.15 20.41 -12.39
C ARG A 76 -10.56 20.36 -12.98
N THR A 77 -11.08 21.51 -13.41
CA THR A 77 -12.33 21.59 -14.19
C THR A 77 -12.08 20.91 -15.54
N PRO A 78 -12.91 19.93 -15.94
CA PRO A 78 -12.81 19.34 -17.26
C PRO A 78 -13.04 20.42 -18.31
N ILE A 79 -12.10 20.55 -19.24
CA ILE A 79 -12.21 21.45 -20.39
C ILE A 79 -13.13 20.75 -21.39
N LYS A 80 -14.15 21.43 -21.90
CA LYS A 80 -14.96 20.90 -23.00
C LYS A 80 -14.10 20.87 -24.26
N ALA A 81 -13.45 19.74 -24.53
CA ALA A 81 -12.87 19.47 -25.83
C ALA A 81 -14.06 19.31 -26.80
N GLY A 82 -14.18 20.17 -27.81
CA GLY A 82 -15.29 20.17 -28.78
C GLY A 82 -15.29 18.98 -29.75
N GLY A 83 -14.55 17.91 -29.44
CA GLY A 83 -14.49 16.68 -30.22
C GLY A 83 -15.40 15.61 -29.66
N LEU A 84 -15.55 14.52 -30.41
CA LEU A 84 -16.23 13.32 -29.93
C LEU A 84 -15.53 12.83 -28.66
N PRO A 85 -16.28 12.41 -27.63
CA PRO A 85 -15.68 11.85 -26.44
C PRO A 85 -14.85 10.62 -26.83
N ALA A 86 -13.72 10.43 -26.16
CA ALA A 86 -12.81 9.31 -26.45
C ALA A 86 -13.53 7.95 -26.45
N SER A 87 -14.59 7.81 -25.64
CA SER A 87 -15.46 6.64 -25.64
C SER A 87 -16.13 6.36 -26.98
N GLU A 88 -16.59 7.39 -27.69
CA GLU A 88 -17.23 7.25 -29.00
C GLU A 88 -16.22 6.91 -30.09
N MET A 89 -15.02 7.50 -30.03
CA MET A 89 -13.93 7.16 -30.96
C MET A 89 -13.52 5.69 -30.84
N ILE A 90 -13.36 5.19 -29.61
CA ILE A 90 -12.99 3.79 -29.35
C ILE A 90 -14.06 2.82 -29.85
N VAL A 91 -15.34 3.16 -29.70
CA VAL A 91 -16.45 2.31 -30.17
C VAL A 91 -16.50 2.30 -31.70
N ALA A 92 -16.30 3.44 -32.35
CA ALA A 92 -16.27 3.53 -33.81
C ALA A 92 -15.14 2.68 -34.40
N GLU A 93 -13.93 2.76 -33.83
CA GLU A 93 -12.78 2.00 -34.30
C GLU A 93 -12.93 0.48 -34.10
N ARG A 94 -13.53 0.05 -32.98
CA ARG A 94 -13.86 -1.37 -32.80
C ARG A 94 -14.84 -1.87 -33.84
N ARG A 95 -15.88 -1.11 -34.17
CA ARG A 95 -16.85 -1.52 -35.19
C ARG A 95 -16.22 -1.65 -36.57
N ALA A 96 -15.34 -0.70 -36.93
CA ALA A 96 -14.59 -0.74 -38.18
C ALA A 96 -13.61 -1.92 -38.28
N SER A 97 -13.25 -2.57 -37.16
CA SER A 97 -12.36 -3.73 -37.16
C SER A 97 -13.07 -5.08 -37.41
N TYR A 98 -14.40 -5.09 -37.51
CA TYR A 98 -15.22 -6.28 -37.71
C TYR A 98 -15.98 -6.30 -39.06
N GLU A 99 -15.77 -5.29 -39.91
CA GLU A 99 -16.18 -5.28 -41.32
C GLU A 99 -14.98 -5.63 -42.22
#